data_AF-A0A1F3AAI8-F1
#
_entry.id   AF-A0A1F3AAI8-F1
#
_cell.length_a   1.000
_cell.length_b   1.000
_cell.length_c   1.000
_cell.angle_alpha   90.00
_cell.angle_beta   90.00
_cell.angle_gamma   90.00
#
_symmetry.space_group_name_H-M   'P 1'
#
loop_
_entity.id
_entity.type
_entity.pdbx_description
1 polymer ?
#
loop_
_entity_poly.entity_id
_entity_poly.type
_entity_poly.pdbx_seq_one_letter_code
_entity_poly.pdbx_strand_id
1 'polypeptide(L)'
;MDLRDIKGQETAKRALEIAVSGGHSLLLVGSSGCGKSMLAARRQGLHPPDGNGGALSFADNPCDGLRAHKAALSLLAHGHHTQLTITARPCPCGHLGGDPGRECARAPRCATIHRARLDTLAEMVDMCCEMPSLSACDLALPPPAETSAMVAARIVAVRAIQTKRNDRGFPNSALYGQELNDLARQDTEARRLLTEATERMRLTARAHVKVLRVARTIADMDATENVRRIHIAEAIAWRRTFN
;
A
#
# COMPACT_ATOMS: atom_id res chain seq x y z
N MET A 1 -14.30 -14.75 0.73
CA MET A 1 -14.38 -13.43 1.38
C MET A 1 -14.40 -12.38 0.30
N ASP A 2 -15.42 -11.52 0.28
CA ASP A 2 -15.65 -10.56 -0.81
C ASP A 2 -15.25 -9.13 -0.37
N LEU A 3 -14.84 -8.29 -1.32
CA LEU A 3 -14.65 -6.85 -1.11
C LEU A 3 -15.98 -6.15 -0.84
N ARG A 4 -17.10 -6.73 -1.29
CA ARG A 4 -18.46 -6.26 -0.95
C ARG A 4 -18.77 -6.25 0.55
N ASP A 5 -18.04 -7.04 1.33
CA ASP A 5 -18.21 -7.06 2.78
C ASP A 5 -17.66 -5.78 3.44
N ILE A 6 -16.86 -4.99 2.70
CA ILE A 6 -16.20 -3.79 3.21
C ILE A 6 -16.93 -2.55 2.69
N LYS A 7 -17.71 -1.94 3.56
CA LYS A 7 -18.40 -0.68 3.28
C LYS A 7 -17.45 0.51 3.47
N GLY A 8 -17.52 1.48 2.56
CA GLY A 8 -16.60 2.62 2.52
C GLY A 8 -15.15 2.20 2.27
N GLN A 9 -14.20 3.02 2.75
CA GLN A 9 -12.75 2.80 2.65
C GLN A 9 -12.24 2.68 1.19
N GLU A 10 -12.81 3.46 0.27
CA GLU A 10 -12.47 3.42 -1.16
C GLU A 10 -10.98 3.66 -1.42
N THR A 11 -10.36 4.58 -0.67
CA THR A 11 -8.91 4.82 -0.69
C THR A 11 -8.11 3.56 -0.37
N ALA A 12 -8.53 2.79 0.63
CA ALA A 12 -7.82 1.58 1.05
C ALA A 12 -8.04 0.42 0.07
N LYS A 13 -9.23 0.30 -0.53
CA LYS A 13 -9.51 -0.65 -1.61
C LYS A 13 -8.64 -0.35 -2.84
N ARG A 14 -8.56 0.92 -3.24
CA ARG A 14 -7.70 1.38 -4.33
C ARG A 14 -6.22 1.09 -4.05
N ALA A 15 -5.75 1.38 -2.83
CA ALA A 15 -4.38 1.06 -2.43
C ALA A 15 -4.09 -0.44 -2.51
N LEU A 16 -5.03 -1.29 -2.08
CA LEU A 16 -4.89 -2.74 -2.17
C LEU A 16 -4.86 -3.22 -3.63
N GLU A 17 -5.72 -2.70 -4.49
CA GLU A 17 -5.75 -3.06 -5.92
C GLU A 17 -4.42 -2.71 -6.61
N ILE A 18 -3.90 -1.49 -6.40
CA ILE A 18 -2.59 -1.09 -6.93
C ILE A 18 -1.49 -1.99 -6.39
N ALA A 19 -1.51 -2.26 -5.08
CA ALA A 19 -0.50 -3.08 -4.44
C ALA A 19 -0.45 -4.48 -5.06
N VAL A 20 -1.60 -5.17 -5.17
CA VAL A 20 -1.67 -6.51 -5.76
C VAL A 20 -1.35 -6.50 -7.25
N SER A 21 -1.78 -5.48 -7.99
CA SER A 21 -1.48 -5.30 -9.42
C SER A 21 0.02 -5.15 -9.69
N GLY A 22 0.75 -4.45 -8.82
CA GLY A 22 2.17 -4.17 -9.00
C GLY A 22 3.10 -5.03 -8.17
N GLY A 23 2.58 -5.86 -7.27
CA GLY A 23 3.36 -6.63 -6.30
C GLY A 23 4.00 -5.78 -5.19
N HIS A 24 3.42 -4.62 -4.89
CA HIS A 24 3.96 -3.65 -3.93
C HIS A 24 3.65 -4.03 -2.50
N SER A 25 4.63 -3.84 -1.61
CA SER A 25 4.38 -3.98 -0.17
C SER A 25 3.56 -2.81 0.35
N LEU A 26 2.49 -3.12 1.08
CA LEU A 26 1.50 -2.16 1.56
C LEU A 26 1.43 -2.17 3.09
N LEU A 27 1.52 -0.99 3.70
CA LEU A 27 1.25 -0.76 5.11
C LEU A 27 -0.12 -0.08 5.28
N LEU A 28 -1.02 -0.71 6.02
CA LEU A 28 -2.34 -0.18 6.38
C LEU A 28 -2.31 0.28 7.85
N VAL A 29 -2.53 1.57 8.11
CA VAL A 29 -2.52 2.13 9.47
C VAL A 29 -3.88 2.73 9.82
N GLY A 30 -4.40 2.44 11.00
CA GLY A 30 -5.66 3.06 11.45
C GLY A 30 -6.09 2.61 12.84
N SER A 31 -7.11 3.25 13.39
CA SER A 31 -7.75 2.95 14.69
C SER A 31 -8.40 1.56 14.74
N SER A 32 -8.79 1.08 15.93
CA SER A 32 -9.53 -0.19 16.01
C SER A 32 -10.86 -0.11 15.23
N GLY A 33 -11.28 -1.21 14.61
CA GLY A 33 -12.60 -1.29 13.95
C GLY A 33 -12.70 -0.71 12.53
N CYS A 34 -11.69 -0.05 11.98
CA CYS A 34 -11.76 0.49 10.59
C CYS A 34 -11.61 -0.56 9.46
N GLY A 35 -11.62 -1.86 9.79
CA GLY A 35 -11.62 -2.93 8.77
C GLY A 35 -10.25 -3.36 8.21
N LYS A 36 -9.12 -2.90 8.78
CA LYS A 36 -7.74 -3.26 8.36
C LYS A 36 -7.53 -4.76 8.13
N SER A 37 -7.78 -5.59 9.14
CA SER A 37 -7.58 -7.04 9.05
C SER A 37 -8.54 -7.69 8.06
N MET A 38 -9.75 -7.15 7.96
CA MET A 38 -10.76 -7.61 7.00
C MET A 38 -10.27 -7.37 5.57
N LEU A 39 -9.75 -6.16 5.28
CA LEU A 39 -9.18 -5.77 3.99
C LEU A 39 -7.92 -6.59 3.65
N ALA A 40 -6.98 -6.75 4.59
CA ALA A 40 -5.79 -7.55 4.39
C ALA A 40 -6.12 -9.02 4.04
N ALA A 41 -7.16 -9.59 4.65
CA ALA A 41 -7.60 -10.95 4.35
C ALA A 41 -8.21 -11.11 2.95
N ARG A 42 -8.72 -10.04 2.31
CA ARG A 42 -9.27 -10.11 0.94
C ARG A 42 -8.16 -10.18 -0.12
N ARG A 43 -6.93 -9.79 0.21
CA ARG A 43 -5.79 -9.83 -0.69
C ARG A 43 -5.60 -11.20 -1.36
N GLN A 44 -5.74 -12.28 -0.60
CA GLN A 44 -5.55 -13.65 -1.12
C GLN A 44 -6.50 -13.96 -2.29
N GLY A 45 -7.75 -13.46 -2.24
CA GLY A 45 -8.73 -13.64 -3.30
C GLY A 45 -8.55 -12.70 -4.50
N LEU A 46 -7.61 -11.75 -4.44
CA LEU A 46 -7.31 -10.80 -5.52
C LEU A 46 -6.05 -11.18 -6.31
N HIS A 47 -5.24 -12.10 -5.80
CA HIS A 47 -3.98 -12.45 -6.43
C HIS A 47 -4.22 -13.30 -7.69
N PRO A 48 -3.53 -13.03 -8.80
CA PRO A 48 -3.59 -13.89 -9.97
C PRO A 48 -3.08 -15.31 -9.63
N PRO A 49 -3.65 -16.37 -10.23
CA PRO A 49 -3.22 -17.74 -9.99
C PRO A 49 -1.76 -18.03 -10.42
N ASP A 50 -1.18 -17.17 -11.26
CA ASP A 50 0.05 -17.46 -12.00
C ASP A 50 1.34 -16.95 -11.32
N GLY A 51 1.22 -16.31 -10.14
CA GLY A 51 2.31 -15.51 -9.58
C GLY A 51 3.20 -16.21 -8.56
N ASN A 52 4.46 -16.41 -8.92
CA ASN A 52 5.59 -16.89 -8.10
C ASN A 52 6.00 -15.96 -6.93
N GLY A 53 5.07 -15.13 -6.43
CA GLY A 53 5.30 -14.17 -5.36
C GLY A 53 4.57 -14.61 -4.10
N GLY A 54 5.30 -15.15 -3.12
CA GLY A 54 4.74 -15.43 -1.81
C GLY A 54 4.06 -14.16 -1.25
N ALA A 55 2.85 -14.33 -0.72
CA ALA A 55 2.08 -13.25 -0.12
C ALA A 55 1.95 -13.49 1.39
N LEU A 56 2.54 -12.61 2.20
CA LEU A 56 2.41 -12.68 3.65
C LEU A 56 1.63 -11.49 4.17
N SER A 57 0.73 -11.76 5.12
CA SER A 57 -0.05 -10.75 5.84
C SER A 57 0.32 -10.78 7.31
N PHE A 58 0.66 -9.62 7.88
CA PHE A 58 0.95 -9.46 9.30
C PHE A 58 -0.18 -8.68 9.97
N ALA A 59 -0.81 -9.31 10.97
CA ALA A 59 -1.88 -8.72 11.77
C ALA A 59 -1.35 -8.25 13.14
N ASP A 60 -1.73 -7.03 13.51
CA ASP A 60 -1.22 -6.35 14.69
C ASP A 60 -1.96 -6.79 15.98
N ASN A 61 -1.66 -7.98 16.48
CA ASN A 61 -2.13 -8.42 17.80
C ASN A 61 -1.34 -7.70 18.92
N PRO A 62 -1.98 -7.22 20.00
CA PRO A 62 -1.32 -6.38 21.01
C PRO A 62 -0.11 -7.04 21.72
N CYS A 63 -0.04 -8.37 21.75
CA CYS A 63 1.12 -9.12 22.28
C CYS A 63 2.14 -9.52 21.19
N ASP A 64 1.74 -9.58 19.92
CA ASP A 64 2.57 -10.07 18.79
C ASP A 64 3.17 -8.95 17.93
N GLY A 65 2.70 -7.71 18.07
CA GLY A 65 3.09 -6.59 17.19
C GLY A 65 4.61 -6.36 17.11
N LEU A 66 5.38 -6.62 18.18
CA LEU A 66 6.85 -6.50 18.14
C LEU A 66 7.52 -7.64 17.34
N ARG A 67 7.00 -8.87 17.45
CA ARG A 67 7.51 -10.04 16.70
C ARG A 67 7.15 -9.93 15.22
N ALA A 68 5.90 -9.57 14.93
CA ALA A 68 5.42 -9.30 13.57
C ALA A 68 6.19 -8.15 12.91
N HIS A 69 6.45 -7.06 13.65
CA HIS A 69 7.28 -5.94 13.17
C HIS A 69 8.71 -6.38 12.83
N LYS A 70 9.39 -7.09 13.73
CA LYS A 70 10.76 -7.60 13.46
C LYS A 70 10.81 -8.57 12.27
N ALA A 71 9.83 -9.47 12.17
CA ALA A 71 9.73 -10.41 11.05
C ALA A 71 9.50 -9.67 9.72
N ALA A 72 8.59 -8.69 9.70
CA ALA A 72 8.33 -7.87 8.53
C ALA A 72 9.55 -7.06 8.11
N LEU A 73 10.26 -6.41 9.04
CA LEU A 73 11.51 -5.69 8.76
C LEU A 73 12.57 -6.62 8.18
N SER A 74 12.71 -7.83 8.73
CA SER A 74 13.63 -8.84 8.21
C SER A 74 13.28 -9.21 6.77
N LEU A 75 12.02 -9.54 6.47
CA LEU A 75 11.59 -9.89 5.11
C LEU A 75 11.80 -8.74 4.11
N LEU A 76 11.53 -7.49 4.52
CA LEU A 76 11.75 -6.30 3.70
C LEU A 76 13.25 -5.97 3.50
N ALA A 77 14.11 -6.36 4.44
CA ALA A 77 15.56 -6.14 4.37
C ALA A 77 16.25 -7.17 3.46
N HIS A 78 15.82 -8.44 3.50
CA HIS A 78 16.45 -9.53 2.75
C HIS A 78 16.02 -9.58 1.27
N GLY A 79 15.26 -8.60 0.79
CA GLY A 79 15.05 -8.36 -0.64
C GLY A 79 14.27 -9.46 -1.37
N HIS A 80 13.59 -10.34 -0.64
CA HIS A 80 12.71 -11.31 -1.28
C HIS A 80 11.61 -10.56 -2.03
N HIS A 81 11.33 -10.96 -3.28
CA HIS A 81 10.22 -10.45 -4.11
C HIS A 81 8.82 -10.80 -3.53
N THR A 82 8.76 -11.11 -2.24
CA THR A 82 7.57 -11.44 -1.47
C THR A 82 6.82 -10.16 -1.16
N GLN A 83 5.64 -10.02 -1.74
CA GLN A 83 4.78 -8.88 -1.46
C GLN A 83 4.19 -9.00 -0.04
N LEU A 84 4.32 -7.95 0.78
CA LEU A 84 3.81 -7.92 2.14
C LEU A 84 2.59 -7.00 2.29
N THR A 85 1.60 -7.42 3.08
CA THR A 85 0.53 -6.54 3.57
C THR A 85 0.59 -6.49 5.08
N ILE A 86 0.99 -5.34 5.60
CA ILE A 86 1.18 -5.13 7.03
C ILE A 86 0.01 -4.28 7.50
N THR A 87 -0.68 -4.73 8.54
CA THR A 87 -1.66 -3.90 9.23
C THR A 87 -1.03 -3.42 10.53
N ALA A 88 -1.23 -2.15 10.87
CA ALA A 88 -0.76 -1.59 12.12
C ALA A 88 -1.75 -0.58 12.72
N ARG A 89 -1.65 -0.35 14.02
CA ARG A 89 -2.40 0.70 14.71
C ARG A 89 -1.50 1.93 14.95
N PRO A 90 -2.03 3.17 14.98
CA PRO A 90 -1.21 4.34 15.33
C PRO A 90 -0.75 4.32 16.79
N CYS A 91 -1.44 3.54 17.64
CA CYS A 91 -1.12 3.35 19.05
C CYS A 91 -1.50 1.94 19.49
N PRO A 92 -0.74 1.30 20.41
CA PRO A 92 -1.06 -0.04 20.91
C PRO A 92 -2.46 -0.18 21.50
N CYS A 93 -3.01 0.88 22.10
CA CYS A 93 -4.35 0.84 22.66
C CYS A 93 -5.46 0.92 21.59
N GLY A 94 -5.15 1.39 20.37
CA GLY A 94 -6.12 1.54 19.28
C GLY A 94 -7.05 2.75 19.34
N HIS A 95 -6.93 3.61 20.36
CA HIS A 95 -7.83 4.74 20.61
C HIS A 95 -7.18 6.14 20.48
N LEU A 96 -5.95 6.21 19.95
CA LEU A 96 -5.32 7.50 19.68
C LEU A 96 -6.08 8.22 18.56
N GLY A 97 -6.60 9.43 18.83
CA GLY A 97 -7.45 10.18 17.90
C GLY A 97 -8.86 9.60 17.73
N GLY A 98 -9.33 8.78 18.68
CA GLY A 98 -10.66 8.17 18.69
C GLY A 98 -11.74 9.04 19.37
N ASP A 99 -12.88 8.43 19.65
CA ASP A 99 -14.07 9.11 20.20
C ASP A 99 -13.80 9.87 21.52
N PRO A 100 -14.44 11.04 21.72
CA PRO A 100 -14.43 11.73 23.02
C PRO A 100 -14.83 10.77 24.15
N GLY A 101 -13.99 10.66 25.18
CA GLY A 101 -14.20 9.74 26.31
C GLY A 101 -13.52 8.36 26.21
N ARG A 102 -12.83 8.04 25.10
CA ARG A 102 -11.93 6.87 24.99
C ARG A 102 -10.49 7.26 24.74
N GLU A 103 -10.03 8.35 25.32
CA GLU A 103 -8.66 8.83 25.13
C GLU A 103 -7.63 7.84 25.70
N CYS A 104 -6.48 7.76 25.04
CA CYS A 104 -5.41 6.89 25.52
C CYS A 104 -4.77 7.47 26.78
N ALA A 105 -4.97 6.82 27.93
CA ALA A 105 -4.34 7.19 29.20
C ALA A 105 -2.78 7.16 29.19
N ARG A 106 -2.16 6.58 28.16
CA ARG A 106 -0.69 6.50 27.98
C ARG A 106 -0.16 7.46 26.92
N ALA A 107 -1.04 8.23 26.27
CA ALA A 107 -0.63 9.28 25.35
C ALA A 107 0.07 10.41 26.13
N PRO A 108 1.06 11.08 25.52
CA PRO A 108 1.56 10.88 24.16
C PRO A 108 2.64 9.79 24.06
N ARG A 109 3.24 9.35 25.18
CA ARG A 109 4.45 8.51 25.18
C ARG A 109 4.29 7.19 24.41
N CYS A 110 3.14 6.51 24.55
CA CYS A 110 2.89 5.28 23.80
C CYS A 110 2.73 5.51 22.29
N ALA A 111 2.20 6.67 21.89
CA ALA A 111 2.05 7.05 20.49
C ALA A 111 3.42 7.33 19.88
N THR A 112 4.29 8.09 20.57
CA THR A 112 5.63 8.42 20.09
C THR A 112 6.51 7.19 19.83
N ILE A 113 6.55 6.23 20.77
CA ILE A 113 7.36 5.01 20.61
C ILE A 113 6.83 4.16 19.44
N HIS A 114 5.52 4.06 19.30
CA HIS A 114 4.92 3.25 18.24
C HIS A 114 5.05 3.93 16.88
N ARG A 115 4.93 5.27 16.83
CA ARG A 115 5.14 6.11 15.65
C ARG A 115 6.51 5.86 15.01
N ALA A 116 7.58 5.92 15.79
CA ALA A 116 8.93 5.67 15.27
C ALA A 116 9.08 4.30 14.57
N ARG A 117 8.36 3.27 15.04
CA ARG A 117 8.32 1.96 14.39
C ARG A 117 7.52 1.99 13.08
N LEU A 118 6.40 2.71 13.06
CA LEU A 118 5.60 2.90 11.86
C LEU A 118 6.37 3.67 10.78
N ASP A 119 7.12 4.70 11.16
CA ASP A 119 7.98 5.46 10.24
C ASP A 119 9.04 4.55 9.61
N THR A 120 9.68 3.70 10.43
CA THR A 120 10.65 2.71 9.96
C THR A 120 10.00 1.75 8.94
N LEU A 121 8.78 1.27 9.21
CA LEU A 121 8.06 0.41 8.26
C LEU A 121 7.65 1.16 6.99
N ALA A 122 7.13 2.37 7.11
CA ALA A 122 6.69 3.22 5.99
C ALA A 122 7.85 3.49 5.02
N GLU A 123 9.05 3.65 5.55
CA GLU A 123 10.27 3.84 4.75
C GLU A 123 10.70 2.56 4.02
N MET A 124 10.37 1.39 4.56
CA MET A 124 10.73 0.08 3.98
C MET A 124 9.69 -0.48 3.00
N VAL A 125 8.39 -0.24 3.21
CA VAL A 125 7.34 -0.64 2.25
C VAL A 125 7.27 0.31 1.06
N ASP A 126 6.56 -0.08 0.01
CA ASP A 126 6.38 0.75 -1.20
C ASP A 126 5.26 1.76 -0.99
N MET A 127 4.14 1.31 -0.39
CA MET A 127 2.91 2.09 -0.20
C MET A 127 2.48 2.10 1.27
N CYS A 128 1.99 3.26 1.70
CA CYS A 128 1.38 3.46 3.01
C CYS A 128 -0.02 4.05 2.84
N CYS A 129 -1.02 3.43 3.45
CA CYS A 129 -2.40 3.88 3.43
C CYS A 129 -2.91 4.03 4.87
N GLU A 130 -3.26 5.26 5.21
CA GLU A 130 -3.98 5.54 6.45
C GLU A 130 -5.48 5.30 6.23
N MET A 131 -6.09 4.58 7.15
CA MET A 131 -7.49 4.19 7.14
C MET A 131 -8.22 4.94 8.24
N PRO A 132 -9.12 5.89 7.90
CA PRO A 132 -9.92 6.59 8.89
C PRO A 132 -10.86 5.64 9.62
N SER A 133 -11.32 6.02 10.80
CA SER A 133 -12.42 5.33 11.49
C SER A 133 -13.68 5.34 10.62
N LEU A 134 -14.47 4.27 10.68
CA LEU A 134 -15.77 4.21 10.01
C LEU A 134 -16.81 4.94 10.85
N SER A 135 -17.55 5.86 10.24
CA SER A 135 -18.72 6.48 10.86
C SER A 135 -19.93 5.54 10.82
N ALA A 136 -20.95 5.82 11.63
CA ALA A 136 -22.23 5.10 11.55
C ALA A 136 -22.87 5.21 10.15
N CYS A 137 -22.70 6.36 9.49
CA CYS A 137 -23.16 6.57 8.11
C CYS A 137 -22.45 5.64 7.12
N ASP A 138 -21.12 5.46 7.27
CA ASP A 138 -20.35 4.55 6.40
C ASP A 138 -20.81 3.09 6.53
N LEU A 139 -21.17 2.67 7.75
CA LEU A 139 -21.69 1.33 8.02
C LEU A 139 -23.11 1.14 7.47
N ALA A 140 -23.88 2.22 7.35
CA ALA A 140 -25.23 2.22 6.78
C ALA A 140 -25.24 2.23 5.25
N LEU A 141 -24.11 2.47 4.58
CA LEU A 141 -24.01 2.42 3.12
C LEU A 141 -24.49 1.06 2.57
N PRO A 142 -25.08 1.04 1.36
CA PRO A 142 -25.34 -0.22 0.68
C PRO A 142 -24.02 -0.97 0.43
N PRO A 143 -24.06 -2.31 0.30
CA PRO A 143 -22.89 -3.06 -0.13
C PRO A 143 -22.31 -2.45 -1.42
N PRO A 144 -20.97 -2.36 -1.54
CA PRO A 144 -20.33 -1.94 -2.78
C PRO A 144 -20.81 -2.78 -3.96
N ALA A 145 -20.92 -2.16 -5.13
CA ALA A 145 -21.20 -2.89 -6.36
C ALA A 145 -20.00 -3.75 -6.81
N GLU A 146 -18.77 -3.30 -6.50
CA GLU A 146 -17.56 -4.02 -6.89
C GLU A 146 -17.36 -5.30 -6.07
N THR A 147 -17.25 -6.42 -6.77
CA THR A 147 -16.92 -7.72 -6.17
C THR A 147 -15.42 -7.99 -6.20
N SER A 148 -14.92 -8.84 -5.30
CA SER A 148 -13.54 -9.34 -5.37
C SER A 148 -13.21 -9.92 -6.75
N ALA A 149 -14.17 -10.59 -7.40
CA ALA A 149 -13.96 -11.19 -8.72
C ALA A 149 -13.75 -10.12 -9.82
N MET A 150 -14.50 -9.01 -9.76
CA MET A 150 -14.33 -7.88 -10.70
C MET A 150 -12.95 -7.24 -10.53
N VAL A 151 -12.54 -7.00 -9.28
CA VAL A 151 -11.23 -6.42 -8.98
C VAL A 151 -10.11 -7.39 -9.37
N ALA A 152 -10.25 -8.69 -9.10
CA ALA A 152 -9.29 -9.71 -9.52
C ALA A 152 -9.15 -9.76 -11.05
N ALA A 153 -10.26 -9.65 -11.79
CA ALA A 153 -10.21 -9.61 -13.25
C ALA A 153 -9.44 -8.39 -13.78
N ARG A 154 -9.61 -7.21 -13.17
CA ARG A 154 -8.80 -6.01 -13.50
C ARG A 154 -7.32 -6.24 -13.21
N ILE A 155 -7.00 -6.80 -12.05
CA ILE A 155 -5.62 -7.13 -11.67
C ILE A 155 -4.98 -8.07 -12.68
N VAL A 156 -5.68 -9.12 -13.11
CA VAL A 156 -5.19 -10.06 -14.14
C VAL A 156 -4.90 -9.34 -15.46
N ALA A 157 -5.80 -8.45 -15.90
CA ALA A 157 -5.58 -7.67 -17.12
C ALA A 157 -4.32 -6.78 -17.01
N VAL A 158 -4.11 -6.15 -15.86
CA VAL A 158 -2.92 -5.33 -15.59
C VAL A 158 -1.65 -6.16 -15.56
N ARG A 159 -1.70 -7.36 -14.95
CA ARG A 159 -0.56 -8.30 -14.98
C ARG A 159 -0.22 -8.74 -16.39
N ALA A 160 -1.21 -9.00 -17.24
CA ALA A 160 -0.95 -9.34 -18.63
C ALA A 160 -0.22 -8.22 -19.39
N ILE A 161 -0.52 -6.95 -19.09
CA ILE A 161 0.23 -5.81 -19.63
C ILE A 161 1.69 -5.85 -19.14
N GLN A 162 1.92 -6.07 -17.84
CA GLN A 162 3.27 -6.15 -17.27
C GLN A 162 4.08 -7.30 -17.86
N THR A 163 3.50 -8.50 -17.94
CA THR A 163 4.17 -9.69 -18.52
C THR A 163 4.54 -9.48 -19.98
N LYS A 164 3.73 -8.77 -20.77
CA LYS A 164 4.06 -8.44 -22.16
C LYS A 164 5.20 -7.42 -22.28
N ARG A 165 5.39 -6.56 -21.28
CA ARG A 165 6.44 -5.53 -21.29
C ARG A 165 7.74 -5.98 -20.67
N ASN A 166 7.68 -6.96 -19.78
CA ASN A 166 8.84 -7.49 -19.09
C ASN A 166 9.00 -8.98 -19.41
N ASP A 167 10.04 -9.31 -20.18
CA ASP A 167 10.39 -10.68 -20.56
C ASP A 167 10.65 -11.60 -19.36
N ARG A 168 11.01 -11.03 -18.20
CA ARG A 168 11.25 -11.77 -16.96
C ARG A 168 9.94 -12.13 -16.23
N GLY A 169 8.81 -11.55 -16.65
CA GLY A 169 7.51 -11.76 -16.03
C GLY A 169 7.40 -11.23 -14.59
N PHE A 170 8.34 -10.38 -14.15
CA PHE A 170 8.36 -9.89 -12.78
C PHE A 170 7.37 -8.76 -12.53
N PRO A 171 6.85 -8.67 -11.29
CA PRO A 171 6.02 -7.54 -10.89
C PRO A 171 6.76 -6.21 -10.99
N ASN A 172 6.05 -5.12 -11.21
CA ASN A 172 6.63 -3.77 -11.23
C ASN A 172 7.40 -3.41 -9.94
N SER A 173 7.03 -3.98 -8.79
CA SER A 173 7.75 -3.81 -7.53
C SER A 173 9.18 -4.36 -7.55
N ALA A 174 9.49 -5.29 -8.47
CA ALA A 174 10.81 -5.88 -8.63
C ALA A 174 11.71 -5.13 -9.63
N LEU A 175 11.20 -4.15 -10.38
CA LEU A 175 11.98 -3.42 -11.40
C LEU A 175 13.06 -2.54 -10.77
N TYR A 176 14.29 -2.54 -11.26
CA TYR A 176 15.36 -1.68 -10.74
C TYR A 176 16.31 -1.21 -11.85
N GLY A 177 17.15 -0.22 -11.52
CA GLY A 177 18.20 0.27 -12.41
C GLY A 177 17.66 0.68 -13.78
N GLN A 178 18.34 0.25 -14.84
CA GLN A 178 17.99 0.61 -16.20
C GLN A 178 16.63 0.05 -16.65
N GLU A 179 16.26 -1.15 -16.20
CA GLU A 179 14.97 -1.77 -16.51
C GLU A 179 13.80 -0.89 -16.04
N LEU A 180 13.90 -0.32 -14.83
CA LEU A 180 12.91 0.62 -14.33
C LEU A 180 12.89 1.92 -15.15
N ASN A 181 14.05 2.46 -15.51
CA ASN A 181 14.12 3.71 -16.30
C ASN A 181 13.47 3.54 -17.68
N ASP A 182 13.66 2.38 -18.31
CA ASP A 182 13.13 2.10 -19.64
C ASP A 182 11.63 1.80 -19.61
N LEU A 183 11.16 1.02 -18.63
CA LEU A 183 9.76 0.64 -18.52
C LEU A 183 8.90 1.74 -17.88
N ALA A 184 9.45 2.54 -16.97
CA ALA A 184 8.76 3.66 -16.31
C ALA A 184 9.16 5.01 -16.91
N ARG A 185 9.35 5.08 -18.23
CA ARG A 185 9.56 6.35 -18.94
C ARG A 185 8.45 7.34 -18.61
N GLN A 186 8.87 8.55 -18.27
CA GLN A 186 8.00 9.63 -17.84
C GLN A 186 7.83 10.64 -18.97
N ASP A 187 6.64 11.22 -19.09
CA ASP A 187 6.49 12.46 -19.85
C ASP A 187 7.18 13.64 -19.13
N THR A 188 7.28 14.77 -19.82
CA THR A 188 7.95 15.97 -19.30
C THR A 188 7.34 16.46 -17.98
N GLU A 189 6.02 16.41 -17.86
CA GLU A 189 5.28 16.90 -16.68
C GLU A 189 5.40 15.96 -15.48
N ALA A 190 5.41 14.65 -15.72
CA ALA A 190 5.66 13.61 -14.74
C ALA A 190 7.06 13.72 -14.16
N ARG A 191 8.06 13.89 -15.03
CA ARG A 191 9.46 14.08 -14.61
C ARG A 191 9.62 15.34 -13.77
N ARG A 192 9.02 16.45 -14.19
CA ARG A 192 9.04 17.71 -13.44
C ARG A 192 8.42 17.56 -12.05
N LEU A 193 7.25 16.92 -11.95
CA LEU A 193 6.57 16.69 -10.68
C LEU A 193 7.39 15.78 -9.75
N LEU A 194 8.00 14.73 -10.28
CA LEU A 194 8.82 13.82 -9.49
C LEU A 194 10.07 14.51 -8.94
N THR A 195 10.75 15.33 -9.76
CA THR A 195 11.88 16.15 -9.31
C THR A 195 11.45 17.11 -8.21
N GLU A 196 10.36 17.86 -8.40
CA GLU A 196 9.86 18.80 -7.38
C GLU A 196 9.51 18.08 -6.08
N ALA A 197 8.83 16.94 -6.15
CA ALA A 197 8.47 16.15 -4.97
C ALA A 197 9.72 15.62 -4.25
N THR A 198 10.74 15.20 -4.99
CA THR A 198 12.01 14.72 -4.42
C THR A 198 12.70 15.81 -3.60
N GLU A 199 12.72 17.04 -4.10
CA GLU A 199 13.31 18.18 -3.40
C GLU A 199 12.46 18.62 -2.20
N ARG A 200 11.15 18.82 -2.40
CA ARG A 200 10.25 19.37 -1.37
C ARG A 200 10.00 18.40 -0.22
N MET A 201 9.86 17.10 -0.53
CA MET A 201 9.63 16.05 0.48
C MET A 201 10.93 15.38 0.93
N ARG A 202 12.09 15.81 0.40
CA ARG A 202 13.41 15.22 0.67
C ARG A 202 13.42 13.70 0.49
N LEU A 203 12.83 13.23 -0.60
CA LEU A 203 12.74 11.80 -0.88
C LEU A 203 14.15 11.22 -1.05
N THR A 204 14.43 10.13 -0.34
CA THR A 204 15.65 9.36 -0.58
C THR A 204 15.63 8.74 -1.98
N ALA A 205 16.80 8.37 -2.51
CA ALA A 205 16.88 7.66 -3.80
C ALA A 205 16.01 6.39 -3.82
N ARG A 206 15.93 5.68 -2.68
CA ARG A 206 15.04 4.52 -2.51
C ARG A 206 13.57 4.91 -2.59
N ALA A 207 13.16 5.99 -1.92
CA ALA A 207 11.79 6.48 -1.99
C ALA A 207 11.42 6.93 -3.41
N HIS A 208 12.31 7.61 -4.13
CA HIS A 208 12.12 7.98 -5.53
C HIS A 208 11.87 6.75 -6.44
N VAL A 209 12.71 5.70 -6.30
CA VAL A 209 12.53 4.44 -7.04
C VAL A 209 11.17 3.79 -6.74
N LYS A 210 10.73 3.80 -5.48
CA LYS A 210 9.42 3.26 -5.08
C LYS A 210 8.26 4.02 -5.70
N VAL A 211 8.32 5.36 -5.70
CA VAL A 211 7.33 6.21 -6.38
C VAL A 211 7.22 5.81 -7.85
N LEU A 212 8.35 5.62 -8.53
CA LEU A 212 8.33 5.21 -9.94
C LEU A 212 7.73 3.82 -10.18
N ARG A 213 8.06 2.83 -9.35
CA ARG A 213 7.48 1.48 -9.45
C ARG A 213 5.95 1.50 -9.27
N VAL A 214 5.48 2.28 -8.30
CA VAL A 214 4.04 2.45 -8.04
C VAL A 214 3.37 3.21 -9.19
N ALA A 215 3.97 4.30 -9.68
CA ALA A 215 3.45 5.08 -10.80
C ALA A 215 3.39 4.29 -12.11
N ARG A 216 4.38 3.44 -12.39
CA ARG A 216 4.35 2.49 -13.53
C ARG A 216 3.15 1.55 -13.43
N THR A 217 2.86 1.06 -12.23
CA THR A 217 1.68 0.19 -12.01
C THR A 217 0.38 0.92 -12.26
N ILE A 218 0.25 2.14 -11.74
CA ILE A 218 -0.94 2.98 -12.00
C ILE A 218 -1.08 3.25 -13.51
N ALA A 219 0.03 3.52 -14.21
CA ALA A 219 0.03 3.69 -15.66
C ALA A 219 -0.46 2.43 -16.40
N ASP A 220 -0.13 1.23 -15.90
CA ASP A 220 -0.61 -0.04 -16.46
C ASP A 220 -2.11 -0.24 -16.21
N MET A 221 -2.61 0.19 -15.05
CA MET A 221 -4.05 0.19 -14.76
C MET A 221 -4.83 1.09 -15.71
N ASP A 222 -4.23 2.21 -16.12
CA ASP A 222 -4.77 3.12 -17.14
C ASP A 222 -4.48 2.66 -18.58
N ALA A 223 -3.81 1.52 -18.76
CA ALA A 223 -3.34 0.99 -20.05
C ALA A 223 -2.53 2.00 -20.89
N THR A 224 -1.73 2.84 -20.22
CA THR A 224 -0.89 3.86 -20.87
C THR A 224 0.55 3.41 -21.05
N GLU A 225 1.17 3.84 -22.15
CA GLU A 225 2.58 3.53 -22.43
C GLU A 225 3.52 4.32 -21.51
N ASN A 226 3.37 5.65 -21.43
CA ASN A 226 4.23 6.50 -20.61
C ASN A 226 3.62 6.78 -19.23
N VAL A 227 4.48 6.95 -18.24
CA VAL A 227 4.11 7.44 -16.91
C VAL A 227 3.83 8.93 -17.00
N ARG A 228 2.58 9.32 -16.74
CA ARG A 228 2.10 10.70 -16.78
C ARG A 228 2.07 11.33 -15.39
N ARG A 229 1.93 12.66 -15.37
CA ARG A 229 1.86 13.47 -14.14
C ARG A 229 0.85 12.92 -13.13
N ILE A 230 -0.33 12.49 -13.57
CA ILE A 230 -1.38 11.95 -12.69
C ILE A 230 -0.97 10.66 -11.98
N HIS A 231 -0.21 9.77 -12.65
CA HIS A 231 0.26 8.53 -12.04
C HIS A 231 1.34 8.81 -10.98
N ILE A 232 2.23 9.79 -11.23
CA ILE A 232 3.23 10.24 -10.25
C ILE A 232 2.54 10.88 -9.04
N ALA A 233 1.54 11.74 -9.26
CA ALA A 233 0.80 12.40 -8.20
C ALA A 233 0.12 11.40 -7.25
N GLU A 234 -0.56 10.39 -7.80
CA GLU A 234 -1.17 9.32 -7.01
C GLU A 234 -0.10 8.48 -6.28
N ALA A 235 1.00 8.12 -6.95
CA ALA A 235 2.10 7.38 -6.33
C ALA A 235 2.74 8.12 -5.13
N ILE A 236 2.93 9.44 -5.24
CA ILE A 236 3.43 10.29 -4.15
C ILE A 236 2.44 10.31 -2.98
N ALA A 237 1.12 10.33 -3.25
CA ALA A 237 0.11 10.33 -2.20
C ALA A 237 0.19 9.08 -1.28
N TRP A 238 0.75 7.97 -1.77
CA TRP A 238 0.98 6.74 -1.00
C TRP A 238 2.29 6.73 -0.20
N ARG A 239 3.16 7.74 -0.35
CA ARG A 239 4.43 7.85 0.39
C ARG A 239 4.32 8.62 1.71
N ARG A 240 3.10 8.79 2.24
CA ARG A 240 2.87 9.59 3.45
C ARG A 240 3.78 9.16 4.59
N THR A 241 4.57 10.13 5.05
CA THR A 241 5.17 10.11 6.37
C THR A 241 4.10 10.47 7.39
N PHE A 242 4.23 9.80 8.49
CA PHE A 242 3.33 9.81 9.60
C PHE A 242 3.76 11.01 10.48
N ASN A 243 3.18 12.19 10.24
CA ASN A 243 3.41 13.40 11.07
C ASN A 243 2.53 13.37 12.31
#